data_AF-A0A3D4P9J3-F1
#
_entry.id   AF-A0A3D4P9J3-F1
#
_cell.length_a   1.000
_cell.length_b   1.000
_cell.length_c   1.000
_cell.angle_alpha   90.00
_cell.angle_beta   90.00
_cell.angle_gamma   90.00
#
_symmetry.space_group_name_H-M   'P 1'
#
loop_
_entity.id
_entity.type
_entity.pdbx_description
1 polymer ?
#
loop_
_entity_poly.entity_id
_entity_poly.type
_entity_poly.pdbx_seq_one_letter_code
_entity_poly.pdbx_strand_id
1 'polypeptide(L)'
;MKEPAIGIDLGTTFSVVATLDADGKPQTIRTAEGDLTCPSVVLFDENSIAVGQEAVKAATVEAENVADFAKRDIGNSAYHRLIRGESYPPEVIQSLILEKLKRDAEMQVGPFTKAVITVPAFFNEPRRQATADAGELAGIDVIDIINEPTAAALVYGIQQGFLNKTGEANQSERILVYDLGGGTFDVTLMEVSGHQFNTLGTAGDVYLGGTDWDRRIVDLIAEKFQQKFRGIDPRQDPKGMKRLHREAEDAKRALSVRGSITITFEHAGEGLRLPISRED
;
A
#
# COMPACT_ATOMS: atom_id res chain seq x y z
N MET A 1 11.90 28.14 -13.23
CA MET A 1 11.65 26.74 -13.69
C MET A 1 10.27 26.35 -13.22
N LYS A 2 9.51 25.60 -14.03
CA LYS A 2 8.20 25.08 -13.59
C LYS A 2 8.48 24.07 -12.49
N GLU A 3 7.85 24.25 -11.33
CA GLU A 3 7.98 23.30 -10.23
C GLU A 3 7.45 21.93 -10.68
N PRO A 4 8.24 20.85 -10.56
CA PRO A 4 7.82 19.53 -11.00
C PRO A 4 6.69 19.02 -10.09
N ALA A 5 5.61 18.52 -10.70
CA ALA A 5 4.59 17.77 -9.97
C ALA A 5 4.99 16.29 -9.87
N ILE A 6 4.63 15.66 -8.77
CA ILE A 6 4.94 14.26 -8.49
C ILE A 6 3.67 13.41 -8.47
N GLY A 7 3.76 12.16 -8.93
CA GLY A 7 2.68 11.18 -8.80
C GLY A 7 2.89 10.35 -7.53
N ILE A 8 1.84 10.16 -6.74
CA ILE A 8 1.87 9.32 -5.53
C ILE A 8 0.78 8.27 -5.64
N ASP A 9 1.20 7.01 -5.54
CA ASP A 9 0.30 5.90 -5.26
C ASP A 9 0.33 5.61 -3.76
N LEU A 10 -0.69 6.11 -3.06
CA LEU A 10 -0.82 5.97 -1.61
C LEU A 10 -1.55 4.67 -1.32
N GLY A 11 -0.86 3.53 -1.20
CA GLY A 11 -1.51 2.23 -1.06
C GLY A 11 -1.77 1.79 0.39
N THR A 12 -2.62 0.77 0.55
CA THR A 12 -3.01 0.20 1.85
C THR A 12 -1.83 -0.47 2.59
N THR A 13 -0.96 -1.15 1.84
CA THR A 13 0.21 -1.88 2.41
C THR A 13 1.53 -1.20 2.04
N PHE A 14 1.63 -0.70 0.81
CA PHE A 14 2.81 0.00 0.31
C PHE A 14 2.39 1.23 -0.46
N SER A 15 3.22 2.25 -0.43
CA SER A 15 3.06 3.46 -1.23
C SER A 15 4.27 3.68 -2.13
N VAL A 16 4.05 4.38 -3.24
CA VAL A 16 5.03 4.60 -4.31
C VAL A 16 5.00 6.06 -4.73
N VAL A 17 6.17 6.59 -5.08
CA VAL A 17 6.31 7.94 -5.62
C VAL A 17 6.94 7.85 -7.01
N ALA A 18 6.46 8.66 -7.95
CA ALA A 18 6.97 8.71 -9.31
C ALA A 18 7.11 10.14 -9.82
N THR A 19 8.13 10.37 -10.63
CA THR A 19 8.34 11.60 -11.39
C THR A 19 8.31 11.32 -12.89
N LEU A 20 8.26 12.37 -13.71
CA LEU A 20 8.59 12.25 -15.12
C LEU A 20 10.07 12.61 -15.32
N ASP A 21 10.75 11.86 -16.19
CA ASP A 21 12.08 12.22 -16.66
C ASP A 21 12.05 13.31 -17.75
N ALA A 22 13.22 13.70 -18.26
CA ALA A 22 13.35 14.73 -19.29
C ALA A 22 12.62 14.39 -20.61
N ASP A 23 12.41 13.09 -20.88
CA ASP A 23 11.67 12.61 -22.04
C ASP A 23 10.16 12.48 -21.75
N GLY A 24 9.70 12.81 -20.54
CA GLY A 24 8.32 12.67 -20.11
C GLY A 24 7.92 11.24 -19.82
N LYS A 25 8.87 10.33 -19.56
CA LYS A 25 8.56 8.95 -19.14
C LYS A 25 8.44 8.87 -17.62
N PRO A 26 7.46 8.12 -17.08
CA PRO A 26 7.34 7.92 -15.65
C PRO A 26 8.51 7.10 -15.11
N GLN A 27 9.10 7.56 -14.01
CA GLN A 27 10.15 6.89 -13.26
C GLN A 27 9.78 6.85 -11.78
N THR A 28 9.81 5.67 -11.20
CA THR A 28 9.63 5.49 -9.75
C THR A 28 10.83 6.04 -9.00
N ILE A 29 10.56 6.84 -7.97
CA ILE A 29 11.57 7.40 -7.06
C ILE A 29 11.80 6.39 -5.93
N ARG A 30 13.06 6.15 -5.59
CA ARG A 30 13.41 5.24 -4.49
C ARG A 30 13.16 5.91 -3.14
N THR A 31 12.88 5.13 -2.11
CA THR A 31 12.87 5.63 -0.73
C THR A 31 14.30 5.96 -0.28
N ALA A 32 14.44 6.63 0.87
CA ALA A 32 15.75 6.89 1.49
C ALA A 32 16.55 5.59 1.74
N GLU A 33 15.85 4.47 1.95
CA GLU A 33 16.43 3.16 2.19
C GLU A 33 16.81 2.42 0.89
N GLY A 34 16.47 2.99 -0.28
CA GLY A 34 16.81 2.45 -1.61
C GLY A 34 15.75 1.54 -2.23
N ASP A 35 14.64 1.31 -1.54
CA ASP A 35 13.51 0.51 -2.03
C ASP A 35 12.67 1.30 -3.05
N LEU A 36 11.94 0.61 -3.93
CA LEU A 36 10.99 1.26 -4.86
C LEU A 36 9.61 1.51 -4.23
N THR A 37 9.36 0.92 -3.08
CA THR A 37 8.09 1.04 -2.36
C THR A 37 8.36 1.33 -0.89
N CYS A 38 7.53 2.16 -0.28
CA CYS A 38 7.56 2.44 1.16
C CYS A 38 6.42 1.66 1.82
N PRO A 39 6.66 0.85 2.88
CA PRO A 39 5.57 0.30 3.67
C PRO A 39 4.66 1.41 4.22
N SER A 40 3.35 1.24 4.11
CA SER A 40 2.34 2.18 4.64
C SER A 40 2.10 1.94 6.14
N VAL A 41 3.17 2.06 6.92
CA VAL A 41 3.22 1.74 8.34
C VAL A 41 3.85 2.90 9.11
N VAL A 42 3.23 3.32 10.21
CA VAL A 42 3.66 4.45 11.04
C VAL A 42 3.87 3.97 12.47
N LEU A 43 5.04 4.22 13.04
CA LEU A 43 5.35 4.02 14.45
C LEU A 43 5.24 5.34 15.19
N PHE A 44 4.52 5.32 16.30
CA PHE A 44 4.40 6.43 17.25
C PHE A 44 5.28 6.12 18.46
N ASP A 45 6.51 6.62 18.44
CA ASP A 45 7.42 6.55 19.57
C ASP A 45 7.14 7.71 20.55
N GLU A 46 7.76 7.70 21.74
CA GLU A 46 7.52 8.71 22.79
C GLU A 46 7.74 10.15 22.32
N ASN A 47 8.77 10.36 21.49
CA ASN A 47 9.18 11.68 21.04
C ASN A 47 9.42 11.76 19.53
N SER A 48 9.11 10.69 18.79
CA SER A 48 9.42 10.61 17.37
C SER A 48 8.37 9.82 16.59
N ILE A 49 8.30 10.09 15.29
CA ILE A 49 7.51 9.32 14.34
C ILE A 49 8.47 8.66 13.37
N ALA A 50 8.33 7.35 13.19
CA ALA A 50 9.01 6.61 12.14
C ALA A 50 7.98 6.05 11.15
N VAL A 51 8.36 5.97 9.88
CA VAL A 51 7.47 5.53 8.80
C VAL A 51 8.22 4.54 7.91
N GLY A 52 7.50 3.56 7.37
CA GLY A 52 8.06 2.61 6.40
C GLY A 52 8.81 1.47 7.08
N GLN A 53 10.00 1.14 6.56
CA GLN A 53 10.74 -0.06 6.99
C GLN A 53 11.16 -0.01 8.46
N GLU A 54 11.42 1.19 8.99
CA GLU A 54 11.73 1.36 10.41
C GLU A 54 10.53 0.99 11.30
N ALA A 55 9.34 1.50 10.96
CA ALA A 55 8.11 1.17 11.67
C ALA A 55 7.76 -0.33 11.57
N VAL A 56 7.99 -0.95 10.40
CA VAL A 56 7.80 -2.40 10.21
C VAL A 56 8.72 -3.21 11.14
N LYS A 57 10.00 -2.81 11.29
CA LYS A 57 10.94 -3.49 12.19
C LYS A 57 10.49 -3.35 13.64
N ALA A 58 10.10 -2.14 14.05
CA ALA A 58 9.64 -1.84 15.41
C ALA A 58 8.34 -2.57 15.77
N ALA A 59 7.44 -2.81 14.81
CA ALA A 59 6.16 -3.48 15.04
C ALA A 59 6.30 -4.88 15.69
N THR A 60 7.45 -5.55 15.54
CA THR A 60 7.71 -6.85 16.20
C THR A 60 7.90 -6.74 17.71
N VAL A 61 8.23 -5.55 18.21
CA VAL A 61 8.49 -5.25 19.63
C VAL A 61 7.41 -4.33 20.21
N GLU A 62 6.91 -3.37 19.43
CA GLU A 62 6.00 -2.29 19.82
C GLU A 62 4.71 -2.30 19.01
N ALA A 63 4.09 -3.48 18.88
CA ALA A 63 2.91 -3.70 18.03
C ALA A 63 1.74 -2.73 18.29
N GLU A 64 1.58 -2.27 19.53
CA GLU A 64 0.51 -1.37 19.99
C GLU A 64 0.75 0.10 19.66
N ASN A 65 2.00 0.46 19.30
CA ASN A 65 2.41 1.82 18.95
C ASN A 65 2.41 2.05 17.43
N VAL A 66 1.94 1.07 16.65
CA VAL A 66 2.02 1.10 15.19
C VAL A 66 0.65 1.21 14.55
N ALA A 67 0.51 2.14 13.61
CA ALA A 67 -0.57 2.17 12.64
C ALA A 67 -0.17 1.44 11.37
N ASP A 68 -1.01 0.50 10.94
CA ASP A 68 -0.94 -0.15 9.62
C ASP A 68 -2.34 -0.23 9.01
N PHE A 69 -2.40 -0.38 7.68
CA PHE A 69 -3.65 -0.49 6.92
C PHE A 69 -4.62 0.68 7.08
N ALA A 70 -4.13 1.85 7.51
CA ALA A 70 -4.96 3.02 7.81
C ALA A 70 -5.74 3.56 6.60
N LYS A 71 -5.32 3.27 5.36
CA LYS A 71 -6.09 3.62 4.15
C LYS A 71 -7.48 2.98 4.13
N ARG A 72 -7.68 1.83 4.79
CA ARG A 72 -9.00 1.18 4.91
C ARG A 72 -10.00 2.01 5.73
N ASP A 73 -9.50 2.85 6.64
CA ASP A 73 -10.33 3.67 7.52
C ASP A 73 -10.59 5.07 6.98
N ILE A 74 -9.96 5.46 5.86
CA ILE A 74 -10.06 6.83 5.36
C ILE A 74 -11.52 7.24 5.10
N GLY A 75 -11.86 8.47 5.50
CA GLY A 75 -13.24 8.97 5.51
C GLY A 75 -14.09 8.51 6.70
N ASN A 76 -13.57 7.65 7.59
CA ASN A 76 -14.17 7.41 8.90
C ASN A 76 -13.68 8.45 9.91
N SER A 77 -14.44 8.66 10.98
CA SER A 77 -14.08 9.61 12.05
C SER A 77 -12.81 9.24 12.83
N ALA A 78 -12.40 7.97 12.82
CA ALA A 78 -11.27 7.49 13.60
C ALA A 78 -10.65 6.23 12.97
N TYR A 79 -9.34 6.10 13.12
CA TYR A 79 -8.61 4.86 12.88
C TYR A 79 -9.13 3.76 13.83
N HIS A 80 -9.25 2.54 13.33
CA HIS A 80 -9.93 1.45 14.04
C HIS A 80 -9.21 0.98 15.32
N ARG A 81 -7.94 1.35 15.55
CA ARG A 81 -7.19 1.04 16.77
C ARG A 81 -6.77 2.31 17.51
N LEU A 82 -6.63 2.19 18.81
CA LEU A 82 -5.93 3.19 19.61
C LEU A 82 -4.42 3.00 19.45
N ILE A 83 -3.68 4.10 19.42
CA ILE A 83 -2.23 4.10 19.38
C ILE A 83 -1.77 4.79 20.66
N ARG A 84 -1.07 4.05 21.52
CA ARG A 84 -0.69 4.54 22.86
C ARG A 84 -1.88 5.05 23.69
N GLY A 85 -3.05 4.45 23.50
CA GLY A 85 -4.29 4.84 24.19
C GLY A 85 -5.04 6.01 23.55
N GLU A 86 -4.49 6.64 22.51
CA GLU A 86 -5.08 7.79 21.84
C GLU A 86 -5.77 7.39 20.53
N SER A 87 -6.84 8.11 20.17
CA SER A 87 -7.54 7.95 18.90
C SER A 87 -7.02 8.95 17.88
N TYR A 88 -6.78 8.48 16.66
CA TYR A 88 -6.25 9.30 15.56
C TYR A 88 -7.22 9.29 14.38
N PRO A 89 -7.45 10.45 13.72
CA PRO A 89 -8.07 10.49 12.41
C PRO A 89 -7.20 9.73 11.39
N PRO A 90 -7.80 8.91 10.50
CA PRO A 90 -7.06 8.20 9.46
C PRO A 90 -6.22 9.14 8.58
N GLU A 91 -6.73 10.33 8.28
CA GLU A 91 -6.09 11.34 7.43
C GLU A 91 -4.78 11.84 8.05
N VAL A 92 -4.72 11.96 9.38
CA VAL A 92 -3.49 12.30 10.11
C VAL A 92 -2.45 11.20 9.93
N ILE A 93 -2.83 9.93 10.05
CA ILE A 93 -1.90 8.81 9.84
C ILE A 93 -1.41 8.78 8.39
N GLN A 94 -2.30 8.99 7.41
CA GLN A 94 -1.91 9.05 6.00
C GLN A 94 -0.99 10.23 5.70
N SER A 95 -1.20 11.38 6.36
CA SER A 95 -0.32 12.56 6.19
C SER A 95 1.13 12.25 6.59
N LEU A 96 1.35 11.50 7.67
CA LEU A 96 2.70 11.09 8.10
C LEU A 96 3.39 10.21 7.05
N ILE A 97 2.62 9.35 6.36
CA ILE A 97 3.11 8.55 5.24
C ILE A 97 3.51 9.48 4.08
N LEU A 98 2.62 10.40 3.70
CA LEU A 98 2.87 11.36 2.63
C LEU A 98 4.06 12.28 2.93
N GLU A 99 4.27 12.70 4.18
CA GLU A 99 5.44 13.49 4.60
C GLU A 99 6.75 12.71 4.40
N LYS A 100 6.78 11.42 4.77
CA LYS A 100 7.97 10.57 4.52
C LYS A 100 8.23 10.44 3.03
N LEU A 101 7.20 10.15 2.24
CA LEU A 101 7.30 10.02 0.79
C LEU A 101 7.81 11.31 0.13
N LYS A 102 7.28 12.46 0.56
CA LYS A 102 7.72 13.79 0.11
C LYS A 102 9.19 14.00 0.43
N ARG A 103 9.59 13.84 1.69
CA ARG A 103 10.97 14.02 2.15
C ARG A 103 11.95 13.15 1.35
N ASP A 104 11.60 11.89 1.14
CA ASP A 104 12.42 10.94 0.37
C ASP A 104 12.57 11.35 -1.09
N ALA A 105 11.48 11.84 -1.71
CA ALA A 105 11.50 12.33 -3.07
C ALA A 105 12.31 13.62 -3.21
N GLU A 106 12.15 14.58 -2.29
CA GLU A 106 12.87 15.86 -2.31
C GLU A 106 14.39 15.69 -2.30
N MET A 107 14.90 14.64 -1.65
CA MET A 107 16.34 14.32 -1.66
C MET A 107 16.88 13.96 -3.05
N GLN A 108 16.03 13.52 -3.97
CA GLN A 108 16.44 13.06 -5.30
C GLN A 108 16.06 14.05 -6.40
N VAL A 109 14.87 14.65 -6.33
CA VAL A 109 14.34 15.53 -7.39
C VAL A 109 14.37 17.02 -7.01
N GLY A 110 14.78 17.35 -5.78
CA GLY A 110 14.70 18.69 -5.23
C GLY A 110 13.31 19.04 -4.69
N PRO A 111 13.13 20.26 -4.13
CA PRO A 111 11.89 20.66 -3.50
C PRO A 111 10.72 20.68 -4.49
N PHE A 112 9.57 20.18 -4.04
CA PHE A 112 8.31 20.26 -4.77
C PHE A 112 7.15 20.44 -3.79
N THR A 113 6.09 21.08 -4.27
CA THR A 113 4.85 21.25 -3.53
C THR A 113 3.70 20.49 -4.16
N LYS A 114 3.71 20.24 -5.47
CA LYS A 114 2.55 19.72 -6.20
C LYS A 114 2.55 18.21 -6.35
N ALA A 115 1.42 17.58 -6.11
CA ALA A 115 1.25 16.16 -6.39
C ALA A 115 -0.14 15.79 -6.95
N VAL A 116 -0.17 14.70 -7.71
CA VAL A 116 -1.38 13.96 -8.05
C VAL A 116 -1.36 12.66 -7.25
N ILE A 117 -2.45 12.35 -6.53
CA ILE A 117 -2.54 11.15 -5.70
C ILE A 117 -3.60 10.19 -6.29
N THR A 118 -3.28 8.90 -6.36
CA THR A 118 -4.22 7.88 -6.82
C THR A 118 -5.09 7.34 -5.67
N VAL A 119 -6.35 7.03 -5.98
CA VAL A 119 -7.31 6.39 -5.07
C VAL A 119 -8.07 5.25 -5.76
N PRO A 120 -8.62 4.28 -5.01
CA PRO A 120 -9.42 3.20 -5.59
C PRO A 120 -10.66 3.74 -6.31
N ALA A 121 -11.10 3.05 -7.37
CA ALA A 121 -12.21 3.50 -8.21
C ALA A 121 -13.54 3.66 -7.46
N PHE A 122 -13.75 2.91 -6.38
CA PHE A 122 -14.96 2.96 -5.55
C PHE A 122 -14.91 4.03 -4.45
N PHE A 123 -13.82 4.79 -4.33
CA PHE A 123 -13.77 5.88 -3.34
C PHE A 123 -14.81 6.95 -3.68
N ASN A 124 -15.69 7.20 -2.72
CA ASN A 124 -16.67 8.28 -2.78
C ASN A 124 -16.00 9.64 -2.49
N GLU A 125 -16.77 10.72 -2.66
CA GLU A 125 -16.25 12.07 -2.50
C GLU A 125 -15.66 12.36 -1.10
N PRO A 126 -16.27 11.94 0.02
CA PRO A 126 -15.65 12.12 1.35
C PRO A 126 -14.27 11.47 1.49
N ARG A 127 -14.07 10.27 0.93
CA ARG A 127 -12.76 9.59 0.98
C ARG A 127 -11.72 10.25 0.09
N ARG A 128 -12.16 10.80 -1.05
CA ARG A 128 -11.31 11.59 -1.96
C ARG A 128 -10.85 12.88 -1.27
N GLN A 129 -11.79 13.60 -0.63
CA GLN A 129 -11.46 14.79 0.14
C GLN A 129 -10.52 14.48 1.30
N ALA A 130 -10.80 13.42 2.08
CA ALA A 130 -9.91 12.98 3.15
C ALA A 130 -8.48 12.65 2.69
N THR A 131 -8.34 12.13 1.46
CA THR A 131 -7.02 11.90 0.85
C THR A 131 -6.31 13.21 0.49
N ALA A 132 -7.06 14.18 -0.05
CA ALA A 132 -6.54 15.51 -0.34
C ALA A 132 -6.13 16.25 0.95
N ASP A 133 -6.96 16.20 1.99
CA ASP A 133 -6.69 16.78 3.31
C ASP A 133 -5.41 16.19 3.93
N ALA A 134 -5.20 14.86 3.80
CA ALA A 134 -3.96 14.22 4.24
C ALA A 134 -2.73 14.75 3.49
N GLY A 135 -2.86 15.07 2.20
CA GLY A 135 -1.83 15.72 1.40
C GLY A 135 -1.54 17.14 1.87
N GLU A 136 -2.59 17.94 2.13
CA GLU A 136 -2.44 19.29 2.66
C GLU A 136 -1.73 19.29 4.02
N LEU A 137 -2.11 18.38 4.93
CA LEU A 137 -1.44 18.19 6.22
C LEU A 137 0.05 17.87 6.06
N ALA A 138 0.42 17.12 5.02
CA ALA A 138 1.81 16.81 4.67
C ALA A 138 2.55 17.95 3.94
N GLY A 139 1.90 19.11 3.75
CA GLY A 139 2.43 20.25 3.01
C GLY A 139 2.54 20.00 1.50
N ILE A 140 1.64 19.22 0.93
CA ILE A 140 1.53 18.93 -0.50
C ILE A 140 0.29 19.65 -1.05
N ASP A 141 0.47 20.47 -2.09
CA ASP A 141 -0.59 21.00 -2.95
C ASP A 141 -1.11 19.87 -3.85
N VAL A 142 -2.20 19.23 -3.42
CA VAL A 142 -2.82 18.13 -4.16
C VAL A 142 -3.62 18.69 -5.33
N ILE A 143 -3.00 18.72 -6.51
CA ILE A 143 -3.57 19.34 -7.70
C ILE A 143 -4.63 18.47 -8.39
N ASP A 144 -4.63 17.15 -8.14
CA ASP A 144 -5.65 16.24 -8.63
C ASP A 144 -5.68 14.93 -7.83
N ILE A 145 -6.85 14.29 -7.77
CA ILE A 145 -7.07 12.95 -7.24
C ILE A 145 -7.65 12.07 -8.34
N ILE A 146 -6.85 11.14 -8.86
CA ILE A 146 -7.24 10.28 -9.97
C ILE A 146 -7.53 8.85 -9.52
N ASN A 147 -8.36 8.13 -10.26
CA ASN A 147 -8.59 6.71 -10.00
C ASN A 147 -7.34 5.90 -10.35
N GLU A 148 -6.96 4.96 -9.48
CA GLU A 148 -5.92 3.95 -9.70
C GLU A 148 -6.03 3.27 -11.07
N PRO A 149 -7.21 2.75 -11.51
CA PRO A 149 -7.30 2.14 -12.84
C PRO A 149 -7.12 3.12 -13.99
N THR A 150 -7.50 4.40 -13.83
CA THR A 150 -7.25 5.42 -14.85
C THR A 150 -5.75 5.69 -14.98
N ALA A 151 -5.04 5.80 -13.86
CA ALA A 151 -3.58 5.97 -13.84
C ALA A 151 -2.87 4.79 -14.50
N ALA A 152 -3.28 3.56 -14.17
CA ALA A 152 -2.76 2.33 -14.76
C ALA A 152 -3.00 2.27 -16.28
N ALA A 153 -4.23 2.57 -16.73
CA ALA A 153 -4.60 2.61 -18.14
C ALA A 153 -3.79 3.65 -18.94
N LEU A 154 -3.54 4.82 -18.35
CA LEU A 154 -2.75 5.89 -18.97
C LEU A 154 -1.29 5.45 -19.20
N VAL A 155 -0.64 4.89 -18.17
CA VAL A 155 0.74 4.40 -18.30
C VAL A 155 0.82 3.23 -19.28
N TYR A 156 -0.11 2.27 -19.18
CA TYR A 156 -0.18 1.13 -20.08
C TYR A 156 -0.32 1.57 -21.54
N GLY A 157 -1.25 2.50 -21.82
CA GLY A 157 -1.49 2.96 -23.18
C GLY A 157 -0.33 3.72 -23.81
N ILE A 158 0.41 4.48 -23.00
CA ILE A 158 1.67 5.12 -23.45
C ILE A 158 2.72 4.06 -23.78
N GLN A 159 2.86 3.04 -22.93
CA GLN A 159 3.83 1.96 -23.16
C GLN A 159 3.51 1.09 -24.38
N GLN A 160 2.23 0.81 -24.62
CA GLN A 160 1.78 0.06 -25.80
C GLN A 160 1.74 0.92 -27.09
N GLY A 161 1.84 2.24 -26.96
CA GLY A 161 1.92 3.17 -28.10
C GLY A 161 0.58 3.52 -28.75
N PHE A 162 -0.55 3.16 -28.14
CA PHE A 162 -1.87 3.63 -28.58
C PHE A 162 -2.26 4.96 -27.94
N LEU A 163 -1.61 5.36 -26.84
CA LEU A 163 -1.64 6.74 -26.32
C LEU A 163 -0.34 7.47 -26.66
N ASN A 164 -0.47 8.75 -27.02
CA ASN A 164 0.69 9.64 -27.07
C ASN A 164 1.08 10.14 -25.66
N LYS A 165 2.17 10.90 -25.56
CA LYS A 165 2.66 11.42 -24.26
C LYS A 165 1.72 12.42 -23.57
N THR A 166 0.72 12.95 -24.28
CA THR A 166 -0.30 13.83 -23.70
C THR A 166 -1.55 13.07 -23.25
N GLY A 167 -1.54 11.73 -23.37
CA GLY A 167 -2.66 10.88 -22.99
C GLY A 167 -3.76 10.79 -24.04
N GLU A 168 -3.50 11.19 -25.29
CA GLU A 168 -4.46 11.09 -26.38
C GLU A 168 -4.33 9.76 -27.12
N ALA A 169 -5.46 9.06 -27.27
CA ALA A 169 -5.55 7.82 -28.01
C ALA A 169 -5.63 8.06 -29.51
N ASN A 170 -4.80 7.36 -30.27
CA ASN A 170 -4.83 7.37 -31.74
C ASN A 170 -6.02 6.58 -32.32
N GLN A 171 -6.55 5.63 -31.56
CA GLN A 171 -7.74 4.86 -31.86
C GLN A 171 -8.48 4.52 -30.57
N SER A 172 -9.75 4.14 -30.69
CA SER A 172 -10.53 3.68 -29.54
C SER A 172 -10.01 2.33 -29.08
N GLU A 173 -9.68 2.21 -27.80
CA GLU A 173 -9.18 0.98 -27.18
C GLU A 173 -10.02 0.58 -25.97
N ARG A 174 -10.11 -0.73 -25.72
CA ARG A 174 -10.77 -1.26 -24.52
C ARG A 174 -9.75 -1.91 -23.62
N ILE A 175 -9.70 -1.42 -22.38
CA ILE A 175 -8.73 -1.83 -21.38
C ILE A 175 -9.49 -2.42 -20.20
N LEU A 176 -9.11 -3.62 -19.80
CA LEU A 176 -9.50 -4.19 -18.52
C LEU A 176 -8.35 -4.00 -17.54
N VAL A 177 -8.56 -3.17 -16.52
CA VAL A 177 -7.62 -3.06 -15.40
C VAL A 177 -8.05 -4.08 -14.35
N TYR A 178 -7.15 -5.00 -14.04
CA TYR A 178 -7.26 -5.95 -12.94
C TYR A 178 -6.28 -5.53 -11.85
N ASP A 179 -6.80 -5.10 -10.72
CA ASP A 179 -6.00 -4.62 -9.59
C ASP A 179 -6.33 -5.48 -8.35
N LEU A 180 -5.39 -6.35 -7.97
CA LEU A 180 -5.47 -7.14 -6.74
C LEU A 180 -4.39 -6.64 -5.79
N GLY A 181 -4.76 -5.67 -4.97
CA GLY A 181 -3.87 -5.00 -4.05
C GLY A 181 -3.70 -5.74 -2.73
N GLY A 182 -3.09 -5.03 -1.77
CA GLY A 182 -2.89 -5.54 -0.43
C GLY A 182 -4.21 -5.73 0.34
N GLY A 183 -5.23 -4.92 0.07
CA GLY A 183 -6.48 -4.98 0.84
C GLY A 183 -7.78 -4.87 0.05
N THR A 184 -7.71 -4.63 -1.25
CA THR A 184 -8.87 -4.47 -2.13
C THR A 184 -8.61 -5.21 -3.43
N PHE A 185 -9.69 -5.65 -4.07
CA PHE A 185 -9.69 -6.25 -5.38
C PHE A 185 -10.64 -5.48 -6.27
N ASP A 186 -10.14 -4.93 -7.37
CA ASP A 186 -10.87 -4.05 -8.26
C ASP A 186 -10.65 -4.46 -9.71
N VAL A 187 -11.74 -4.51 -10.47
CA VAL A 187 -11.73 -4.76 -11.91
C VAL A 187 -12.51 -3.65 -12.59
N THR A 188 -11.85 -2.91 -13.47
CA THR A 188 -12.46 -1.80 -14.22
C THR A 188 -12.30 -2.04 -15.71
N LEU A 189 -13.42 -2.14 -16.42
CA LEU A 189 -13.44 -2.12 -17.88
C LEU A 189 -13.62 -0.67 -18.36
N MET A 190 -12.69 -0.21 -19.19
CA MET A 190 -12.66 1.16 -19.69
C MET A 190 -12.58 1.17 -21.21
N GLU A 191 -13.21 2.17 -21.82
CA GLU A 191 -13.04 2.54 -23.21
C GLU A 191 -12.26 3.86 -23.26
N VAL A 192 -11.13 3.85 -23.96
CA VAL A 192 -10.25 5.01 -24.10
C VAL A 192 -10.31 5.50 -25.54
N SER A 193 -10.69 6.76 -25.75
CA SER A 193 -10.85 7.35 -27.09
C SER A 193 -10.51 8.84 -27.06
N GLY A 194 -9.55 9.27 -27.88
CA GLY A 194 -8.95 10.60 -27.76
C GLY A 194 -8.42 10.82 -26.34
N HIS A 195 -8.88 11.88 -25.67
CA HIS A 195 -8.54 12.17 -24.27
C HIS A 195 -9.56 11.62 -23.25
N GLN A 196 -10.57 10.87 -23.71
CA GLN A 196 -11.64 10.37 -22.85
C GLN A 196 -11.34 8.97 -22.34
N PHE A 197 -11.42 8.81 -21.01
CA PHE A 197 -11.27 7.54 -20.31
C PHE A 197 -12.63 7.18 -19.70
N ASN A 198 -13.46 6.48 -20.47
CA ASN A 198 -14.83 6.18 -20.09
C ASN A 198 -14.91 4.82 -19.39
N THR A 199 -15.27 4.82 -18.11
CA THR A 199 -15.53 3.57 -17.38
C THR A 199 -16.83 2.95 -17.88
N LEU A 200 -16.73 1.75 -18.46
CA LEU A 200 -17.89 0.97 -18.90
C LEU A 200 -18.49 0.14 -17.75
N GLY A 201 -17.65 -0.24 -16.79
CA GLY A 201 -18.09 -0.94 -15.58
C GLY A 201 -16.94 -1.17 -14.62
N THR A 202 -17.26 -1.14 -13.33
CA THR A 202 -16.36 -1.48 -12.23
C THR A 202 -17.02 -2.53 -11.36
N ALA A 203 -16.27 -3.56 -11.00
CA ALA A 203 -16.65 -4.59 -10.05
C ALA A 203 -15.45 -4.91 -9.15
N GLY A 204 -15.66 -5.67 -8.08
CA GLY A 204 -14.58 -5.98 -7.15
C GLY A 204 -15.09 -6.37 -5.77
N ASP A 205 -14.16 -6.47 -4.83
CA ASP A 205 -14.40 -6.69 -3.42
C ASP A 205 -13.44 -5.82 -2.59
N VAL A 206 -14.01 -4.85 -1.88
CA VAL A 206 -13.26 -3.87 -1.06
C VAL A 206 -12.65 -4.49 0.22
N TYR A 207 -12.98 -5.74 0.51
CA TYR A 207 -12.48 -6.51 1.64
C TYR A 207 -11.67 -7.74 1.22
N LEU A 208 -11.32 -7.87 -0.06
CA LEU A 208 -10.46 -8.93 -0.57
C LEU A 208 -9.12 -8.36 -1.01
N GLY A 209 -8.01 -8.85 -0.46
CA GLY A 209 -6.67 -8.52 -0.96
C GLY A 209 -5.60 -9.43 -0.39
N GLY A 210 -4.34 -9.13 -0.67
CA GLY A 210 -3.19 -9.91 -0.20
C GLY A 210 -3.19 -10.20 1.31
N THR A 211 -3.79 -9.33 2.14
CA THR A 211 -3.93 -9.52 3.59
C THR A 211 -4.79 -10.71 3.98
N ASP A 212 -5.75 -11.10 3.14
CA ASP A 212 -6.64 -12.24 3.41
C ASP A 212 -5.91 -13.57 3.23
N TRP A 213 -5.00 -13.64 2.26
CA TRP A 213 -4.07 -14.77 2.10
C TRP A 213 -3.07 -14.81 3.26
N ASP A 214 -2.52 -13.66 3.65
CA ASP A 214 -1.63 -13.58 4.82
C ASP A 214 -2.34 -14.12 6.06
N ARG A 215 -3.61 -13.75 6.29
CA ARG A 215 -4.40 -14.25 7.40
C ARG A 215 -4.57 -15.77 7.38
N ARG A 216 -4.81 -16.38 6.21
CA ARG A 216 -4.90 -17.85 6.09
C ARG A 216 -3.60 -18.54 6.44
N ILE A 217 -2.47 -17.98 6.02
CA ILE A 217 -1.15 -18.52 6.35
C ILE A 217 -0.84 -18.30 7.83
N VAL A 218 -1.22 -17.14 8.41
CA VAL A 218 -1.14 -16.87 9.86
C VAL A 218 -1.88 -17.93 10.65
N ASP A 219 -3.14 -18.20 10.29
CA ASP A 219 -3.98 -19.20 10.96
C ASP A 219 -3.34 -20.60 10.85
N LEU A 220 -2.83 -20.97 9.67
CA LEU A 220 -2.11 -22.22 9.47
C LEU A 220 -0.88 -22.36 10.39
N ILE A 221 -0.01 -21.34 10.43
CA ILE A 221 1.19 -21.35 11.29
C ILE A 221 0.77 -21.48 12.75
N ALA A 222 -0.21 -20.66 13.20
CA ALA A 222 -0.67 -20.63 14.58
C ALA A 222 -1.30 -21.96 15.02
N GLU A 223 -2.13 -22.57 14.18
CA GLU A 223 -2.76 -23.86 14.46
C GLU A 223 -1.71 -24.98 14.57
N LYS A 224 -0.73 -25.03 13.66
CA LYS A 224 0.38 -26.00 13.72
C LYS A 224 1.26 -25.78 14.94
N PHE A 225 1.48 -24.53 15.33
CA PHE A 225 2.23 -24.18 16.53
C PHE A 225 1.51 -24.68 17.79
N GLN A 226 0.22 -24.36 17.93
CA GLN A 226 -0.61 -24.80 19.06
C GLN A 226 -0.68 -26.32 19.19
N GLN A 227 -0.87 -27.02 18.07
CA GLN A 227 -0.90 -28.49 18.01
C GLN A 227 0.41 -29.08 18.53
N LYS A 228 1.55 -28.48 18.21
CA LYS A 228 2.87 -28.97 18.59
C LYS A 228 3.26 -28.62 20.03
N PHE A 229 2.90 -27.42 20.49
CA PHE A 229 3.38 -26.85 21.76
C PHE A 229 2.28 -26.65 22.80
N ARG A 230 1.35 -27.62 22.90
CA ARG A 230 0.37 -27.74 24.01
C ARG A 230 -0.56 -26.52 24.16
N GLY A 231 -1.04 -25.96 23.05
CA GLY A 231 -2.06 -24.91 23.05
C GLY A 231 -1.53 -23.49 23.26
N ILE A 232 -0.22 -23.27 23.21
CA ILE A 232 0.35 -21.91 23.11
C ILE A 232 -0.10 -21.31 21.77
N ASP A 233 -0.97 -20.30 21.81
CA ASP A 233 -1.47 -19.59 20.63
C ASP A 233 -0.74 -18.25 20.45
N PRO A 234 0.18 -18.11 19.48
CA PRO A 234 0.92 -16.87 19.27
C PRO A 234 0.03 -15.69 18.87
N ARG A 235 -1.22 -15.94 18.44
CA ARG A 235 -2.20 -14.88 18.10
C ARG A 235 -2.71 -14.11 19.32
N GLN A 236 -2.57 -14.69 20.52
CA GLN A 236 -2.99 -14.04 21.77
C GLN A 236 -1.94 -13.05 22.30
N ASP A 237 -0.72 -13.08 21.75
CA ASP A 237 0.35 -12.12 22.04
C ASP A 237 0.44 -11.11 20.88
N PRO A 238 0.25 -9.80 21.11
CA PRO A 238 0.41 -8.79 20.06
C PRO A 238 1.74 -8.87 19.30
N LYS A 239 2.86 -9.20 19.99
CA LYS A 239 4.18 -9.34 19.36
C LYS A 239 4.25 -10.63 18.52
N GLY A 240 3.71 -11.73 19.06
CA GLY A 240 3.52 -12.98 18.35
C GLY A 240 2.71 -12.83 17.07
N MET A 241 1.60 -12.09 17.13
CA MET A 241 0.73 -11.81 15.99
C MET A 241 1.45 -11.00 14.89
N LYS A 242 2.24 -9.97 15.25
CA LYS A 242 3.04 -9.22 14.27
C LYS A 242 4.12 -10.09 13.61
N ARG A 243 4.78 -10.96 14.38
CA ARG A 243 5.74 -11.93 13.82
C ARG A 243 5.04 -12.92 12.87
N LEU A 244 3.87 -13.44 13.24
CA LEU A 244 3.09 -14.33 12.38
C LEU A 244 2.76 -13.67 11.05
N HIS A 245 2.25 -12.44 11.07
CA HIS A 245 1.91 -11.69 9.85
C HIS A 245 3.12 -11.50 8.93
N ARG A 246 4.29 -11.18 9.49
CA ARG A 246 5.52 -11.02 8.72
C ARG A 246 5.94 -12.32 8.04
N GLU A 247 6.03 -13.41 8.80
CA GLU A 247 6.40 -14.72 8.23
C GLU A 247 5.38 -15.19 7.18
N ALA A 248 4.09 -14.89 7.39
CA ALA A 248 3.04 -15.20 6.43
C ALA A 248 3.16 -14.40 5.13
N GLU A 249 3.44 -13.11 5.20
CA GLU A 249 3.63 -12.27 4.01
C GLU A 249 4.87 -12.70 3.22
N ASP A 250 5.99 -12.94 3.93
CA ASP A 250 7.24 -13.42 3.33
C ASP A 250 7.03 -14.79 2.65
N ALA A 251 6.28 -15.68 3.31
CA ALA A 251 5.90 -16.97 2.77
C ALA A 251 5.05 -16.86 1.50
N LYS A 252 3.99 -16.04 1.53
CA LYS A 252 3.10 -15.78 0.40
C LYS A 252 3.89 -15.29 -0.82
N ARG A 253 4.75 -14.27 -0.62
CA ARG A 253 5.61 -13.71 -1.67
C ARG A 253 6.58 -14.75 -2.23
N ALA A 254 7.21 -15.54 -1.37
CA ALA A 254 8.13 -16.58 -1.81
C ALA A 254 7.44 -17.67 -2.63
N LEU A 255 6.21 -18.05 -2.26
CA LEU A 255 5.40 -19.03 -2.99
C LEU A 255 4.87 -18.52 -4.34
N SER A 256 4.83 -17.22 -4.58
CA SER A 256 4.55 -16.68 -5.93
C SER A 256 5.64 -17.07 -6.94
N VAL A 257 6.87 -17.31 -6.48
CA VAL A 257 8.02 -17.68 -7.33
C VAL A 257 8.36 -19.16 -7.20
N ARG A 258 8.36 -19.70 -5.99
CA ARG A 258 8.77 -21.08 -5.67
C ARG A 258 7.55 -22.00 -5.52
N GLY A 259 7.72 -23.28 -5.81
CA GLY A 259 6.67 -24.29 -5.60
C GLY A 259 6.47 -24.67 -4.12
N SER A 260 7.51 -24.53 -3.30
CA SER A 260 7.47 -24.80 -1.86
C SER A 260 8.55 -24.02 -1.10
N ILE A 261 8.34 -23.86 0.21
CA ILE A 261 9.25 -23.23 1.16
C ILE A 261 9.16 -23.93 2.53
N THR A 262 10.01 -23.53 3.48
CA THR A 262 9.86 -23.87 4.89
C THR A 262 9.77 -22.59 5.70
N ILE A 263 8.63 -22.36 6.33
CA ILE A 263 8.44 -21.28 7.28
C ILE A 263 9.14 -21.66 8.58
N THR A 264 9.92 -20.75 9.15
CA THR A 264 10.53 -20.91 10.48
C THR A 264 9.93 -19.85 11.39
N PHE A 265 9.29 -20.28 12.48
CA PHE A 265 8.58 -19.37 13.38
C PHE A 265 8.94 -19.67 14.83
N GLU A 266 9.29 -18.63 15.59
CA GLU A 266 9.66 -18.73 17.00
C GLU A 266 8.74 -17.90 17.88
N HIS A 267 8.26 -18.51 18.96
CA HIS A 267 7.41 -17.85 19.95
C HIS A 267 7.52 -18.54 21.31
N ALA A 268 7.55 -17.75 22.40
CA ALA A 268 7.64 -18.25 23.78
C ALA A 268 8.77 -19.28 24.04
N GLY A 269 9.92 -19.13 23.36
CA GLY A 269 11.08 -20.03 23.48
C GLY A 269 10.98 -21.33 22.67
N GLU A 270 9.89 -21.52 21.92
CA GLU A 270 9.65 -22.69 21.09
C GLU A 270 9.78 -22.36 19.59
N GLY A 271 10.30 -23.32 18.83
CA GLY A 271 10.59 -23.17 17.40
C GLY A 271 9.80 -24.13 16.50
N LEU A 272 9.04 -23.59 15.56
CA LEU A 272 8.31 -24.33 14.53
C LEU A 272 9.03 -24.22 13.18
N ARG A 273 9.21 -25.36 12.51
CA ARG A 273 9.57 -25.44 11.09
C ARG A 273 8.40 -26.07 10.36
N LEU A 274 7.80 -25.33 9.44
CA LEU A 274 6.59 -25.73 8.72
C LEU A 274 6.87 -25.72 7.21
N PRO A 275 7.10 -26.88 6.59
CA PRO A 275 7.14 -26.97 5.13
C PRO A 275 5.74 -26.71 4.57
N ILE A 276 5.64 -25.85 3.56
CA ILE A 276 4.40 -25.59 2.81
C ILE A 276 4.70 -25.50 1.31
N SER A 277 3.72 -25.88 0.51
CA SER A 277 3.73 -25.75 -0.94
C SER A 277 2.70 -24.71 -1.41
N ARG A 278 2.70 -24.40 -2.72
CA ARG A 278 1.68 -23.54 -3.32
C ARG A 278 0.28 -24.20 -3.37
N GLU A 279 0.22 -25.52 -3.26
CA GLU A 279 -1.03 -26.28 -3.32
C GLU A 279 -1.76 -26.33 -1.96
N ASP A 280 -1.03 -26.09 -0.86
CA ASP A 280 -1.54 -26.04 0.52
C ASP A 280 -2.22 -24.69 0.82
#